data_AF-A0A352FBA2-F1
#
_entry.id   AF-A0A352FBA2-F1
#
_cell.length_a   1.000
_cell.length_b   1.000
_cell.length_c   1.000
_cell.angle_alpha   90.00
_cell.angle_beta   90.00
_cell.angle_gamma   90.00
#
_symmetry.space_group_name_H-M   'P 1'
#
loop_
_entity.id
_entity.type
_entity.pdbx_description
1 polymer ?
#
loop_
_entity_poly.entity_id
_entity_poly.type
_entity_poly.pdbx_seq_one_letter_code
_entity_poly.pdbx_strand_id
1 'polypeptide(L)'
;MRFYETVYSDYQGKEFDKVVEACEKADTAFALNPIRDKFGLLRIMAYARTNPADTAGMVKSLNDLLFKYPESEVSEHAKNLLNYIQNGPSSAIGKTSRKLLVGRVETDRKSEEAVEYFPDMPATHYYVVVVSTTAVDIGRLKFRISNFNVEKFDTEVFEVASSVLEGELQAITVKNFNNGKEGMSYFEAITADPTVFAGMKETDYRQFLISKDNYTRFYKNKNVFQYIQFFQENYLKQ
;
A
#
# COMPACT_ATOMS: atom_id res chain seq x y z
N MET A 1 2.39 17.14 -22.37
CA MET A 1 3.73 17.40 -21.82
C MET A 1 3.90 18.82 -21.29
N ARG A 2 3.55 19.89 -22.05
CA ARG A 2 3.66 21.30 -21.60
C ARG A 2 3.14 21.62 -20.18
N PHE A 3 2.01 21.05 -19.76
CA PHE A 3 1.46 21.32 -18.43
C PHE A 3 2.35 20.79 -17.28
N TYR A 4 2.93 19.60 -17.42
CA TYR A 4 3.85 19.05 -16.42
C TYR A 4 5.14 19.87 -16.35
N GLU A 5 5.65 20.34 -17.49
CA GLU A 5 6.82 21.22 -17.54
C GLU A 5 6.57 22.53 -16.79
N THR A 6 5.37 23.12 -16.92
CA THR A 6 4.99 24.31 -16.15
C THR A 6 4.98 24.02 -14.65
N VAL A 7 4.28 22.96 -14.21
CA VAL A 7 4.21 22.60 -12.79
C VAL A 7 5.58 22.24 -12.21
N TYR A 8 6.44 21.60 -13.00
CA TYR A 8 7.81 21.30 -12.61
C TYR A 8 8.67 22.57 -12.53
N SER A 9 8.49 23.53 -13.44
CA SER A 9 9.14 24.85 -13.37
C SER A 9 8.71 25.62 -12.12
N ASP A 10 7.43 25.56 -11.75
CA ASP A 10 6.92 26.18 -10.52
C ASP A 10 7.57 25.53 -9.28
N TYR A 11 7.74 24.21 -9.29
CA TYR A 11 8.45 23.48 -8.24
C TYR A 11 9.92 23.93 -8.13
N GLN A 12 10.62 24.09 -9.25
CA GLN A 12 11.99 24.62 -9.26
C GLN A 12 12.04 26.08 -8.78
N GLY A 13 11.00 26.86 -9.09
CA GLY A 13 10.79 28.22 -8.60
C GLY A 13 10.43 28.32 -7.11
N LYS A 14 10.30 27.19 -6.41
CA LYS A 14 9.87 27.10 -5.00
C LYS A 14 8.43 27.58 -4.74
N GLU A 15 7.62 27.64 -5.77
CA GLU A 15 6.21 28.02 -5.72
C GLU A 15 5.35 26.82 -5.28
N PHE A 16 5.67 26.25 -4.12
CA PHE A 16 5.15 24.94 -3.70
C PHE A 16 3.63 24.90 -3.53
N ASP A 17 3.01 25.99 -3.04
CA ASP A 17 1.56 26.07 -2.91
C ASP A 17 0.86 25.99 -4.28
N LYS A 18 1.41 26.67 -5.30
CA LYS A 18 0.91 26.61 -6.67
C LYS A 18 1.07 25.21 -7.27
N VAL A 19 2.18 24.53 -6.95
CA VAL A 19 2.42 23.16 -7.41
C VAL A 19 1.38 22.20 -6.83
N VAL A 20 1.06 22.32 -5.53
CA VAL A 20 0.04 21.48 -4.90
C VAL A 20 -1.31 21.67 -5.59
N GLU A 21 -1.75 22.92 -5.77
CA GLU A 21 -3.03 23.25 -6.42
C GLU A 21 -3.06 22.79 -7.89
N ALA A 22 -1.98 22.98 -8.63
CA ALA A 22 -1.88 22.57 -10.02
C ALA A 22 -1.93 21.05 -10.18
N CYS A 23 -1.29 20.31 -9.28
CA CYS A 23 -1.35 18.85 -9.24
C CYS A 23 -2.75 18.32 -8.92
N GLU A 24 -3.50 18.96 -8.00
CA GLU A 24 -4.89 18.59 -7.69
C GLU A 24 -5.83 18.85 -8.88
N LYS A 25 -5.65 19.98 -9.56
CA LYS A 25 -6.34 20.26 -10.83
C LYS A 25 -5.99 19.23 -11.90
N ALA A 26 -4.74 18.79 -11.96
CA ALA A 26 -4.29 17.77 -12.89
C ALA A 26 -4.97 16.41 -12.66
N ASP A 27 -5.08 16.01 -11.39
CA ASP A 27 -5.74 14.76 -10.97
C ASP A 27 -7.21 14.73 -11.38
N THR A 28 -7.87 15.89 -11.43
CA THR A 28 -9.28 16.03 -11.81
C THR A 28 -9.45 16.13 -13.33
N ALA A 29 -8.62 16.92 -14.00
CA ALA A 29 -8.74 17.20 -15.44
C ALA A 29 -8.19 16.10 -16.36
N PHE A 30 -7.25 15.28 -15.88
CA PHE A 30 -6.50 14.34 -16.73
C PHE A 30 -6.64 12.88 -16.30
N ALA A 31 -7.89 12.44 -16.09
CA ALA A 31 -8.43 11.06 -15.98
C ALA A 31 -7.48 9.86 -16.25
N LEU A 32 -6.87 9.91 -17.43
CA LEU A 32 -6.23 8.79 -18.13
C LEU A 32 -4.78 9.09 -18.54
N ASN A 33 -4.15 10.12 -17.95
CA ASN A 33 -2.84 10.58 -18.38
C ASN A 33 -1.71 9.66 -17.83
N PRO A 34 -0.81 9.15 -18.69
CA PRO A 34 0.27 8.24 -18.30
C PRO A 34 1.33 8.82 -17.34
N ILE A 35 1.28 10.12 -17.00
CA ILE A 35 2.24 10.77 -16.07
C ILE A 35 1.64 11.17 -14.71
N ARG A 36 0.50 10.58 -14.32
CA ARG A 36 -0.19 10.87 -13.04
C ARG A 36 0.65 10.53 -11.82
N ASP A 37 1.38 9.44 -11.90
CA ASP A 37 2.39 9.01 -10.94
C ASP A 37 3.44 10.12 -10.69
N LYS A 38 3.93 10.78 -11.76
CA LYS A 38 4.89 11.90 -11.71
C LYS A 38 4.29 13.15 -11.07
N PHE A 39 3.02 13.45 -11.34
CA PHE A 39 2.30 14.53 -10.65
C PHE A 39 2.08 14.21 -9.17
N GLY A 40 1.74 12.97 -8.83
CA GLY A 40 1.56 12.52 -7.46
C GLY A 40 2.83 12.68 -6.62
N LEU A 41 3.98 12.22 -7.14
CA LEU A 41 5.26 12.42 -6.46
C LEU A 41 5.60 13.91 -6.31
N LEU A 42 5.41 14.71 -7.36
CA LEU A 42 5.72 16.13 -7.33
C LEU A 42 4.85 16.89 -6.31
N ARG A 43 3.56 16.54 -6.20
CA ARG A 43 2.65 17.08 -5.18
C ARG A 43 3.14 16.76 -3.78
N ILE A 44 3.53 15.52 -3.52
CA ILE A 44 4.05 15.09 -2.21
C ILE A 44 5.32 15.86 -1.87
N MET A 45 6.23 16.03 -2.84
CA MET A 45 7.46 16.80 -2.66
C MET A 45 7.20 18.29 -2.44
N ALA A 46 6.15 18.88 -3.02
CA ALA A 46 5.77 20.25 -2.75
C ALA A 46 5.13 20.40 -1.36
N TYR A 47 4.21 19.49 -1.01
CA TYR A 47 3.58 19.42 0.31
C TYR A 47 4.60 19.29 1.45
N ALA A 48 5.66 18.51 1.21
CA ALA A 48 6.82 18.39 2.09
C ALA A 48 7.41 19.73 2.54
N ARG A 49 7.49 20.66 1.58
CA ARG A 49 8.18 21.94 1.74
C ARG A 49 7.27 22.96 2.40
N THR A 50 5.97 22.86 2.19
CA THR A 50 4.96 23.72 2.81
C THR A 50 4.63 23.25 4.23
N ASN A 51 4.72 21.94 4.51
CA ASN A 51 4.36 21.33 5.79
C ASN A 51 5.48 20.47 6.38
N PRO A 52 6.67 21.04 6.68
CA PRO A 52 7.83 20.26 7.10
C PRO A 52 7.66 19.54 8.45
N ALA A 53 6.70 19.96 9.27
CA ALA A 53 6.36 19.31 10.54
C ALA A 53 5.41 18.11 10.38
N ASP A 54 4.72 17.97 9.25
CA ASP A 54 3.76 16.88 9.00
C ASP A 54 4.40 15.71 8.26
N THR A 55 5.36 15.06 8.93
CA THR A 55 6.00 13.85 8.40
C THR A 55 5.02 12.69 8.29
N ALA A 56 4.00 12.61 9.15
CA ALA A 56 2.99 11.56 9.12
C ALA A 56 2.11 11.66 7.85
N GLY A 57 1.61 12.86 7.52
CA GLY A 57 0.83 13.10 6.31
C GLY A 57 1.63 12.84 5.03
N MET A 58 2.93 13.13 5.05
CA MET A 58 3.85 12.78 3.97
C MET A 58 4.05 11.28 3.80
N VAL A 59 4.32 10.55 4.89
CA VAL A 59 4.48 9.08 4.86
C VAL A 59 3.20 8.42 4.34
N LYS A 60 2.04 8.87 4.82
CA LYS A 60 0.74 8.42 4.31
C LYS A 60 0.62 8.64 2.80
N SER A 61 0.89 9.86 2.33
CA SER A 61 0.77 10.19 0.91
C SER A 61 1.74 9.39 0.02
N LEU A 62 2.93 9.07 0.53
CA LEU A 62 3.91 8.20 -0.17
C LEU A 62 3.44 6.75 -0.21
N ASN A 63 2.87 6.23 0.87
CA ASN A 63 2.26 4.90 0.90
C ASN A 63 1.06 4.82 -0.05
N ASP A 64 0.22 5.85 -0.11
CA ASP A 64 -0.89 5.94 -1.07
C ASP A 64 -0.40 5.96 -2.53
N LEU A 65 0.70 6.67 -2.80
CA LEU A 65 1.33 6.69 -4.13
C LEU A 65 1.86 5.31 -4.52
N LEU A 66 2.55 4.62 -3.60
CA LEU A 66 3.08 3.26 -3.82
C LEU A 66 1.97 2.23 -3.92
N PHE A 67 0.89 2.42 -3.18
CA PHE A 67 -0.32 1.64 -3.32
C PHE A 67 -0.87 1.84 -4.74
N LYS A 68 -1.10 3.07 -5.19
CA LYS A 68 -1.73 3.34 -6.49
C LYS A 68 -0.86 2.99 -7.70
N TYR A 69 0.45 3.19 -7.60
CA TYR A 69 1.42 2.98 -8.68
C TYR A 69 2.62 2.15 -8.17
N PRO A 70 2.50 0.81 -8.08
CA PRO A 70 3.57 -0.03 -7.52
C PRO A 70 4.75 -0.28 -8.49
N GLU A 71 4.51 -0.23 -9.80
CA GLU A 71 5.49 -0.54 -10.86
C GLU A 71 5.96 0.71 -11.64
N SER A 72 5.65 1.91 -11.15
CA SER A 72 6.09 3.15 -11.81
C SER A 72 7.57 3.46 -11.54
N GLU A 73 8.20 4.17 -12.46
CA GLU A 73 9.51 4.82 -12.25
C GLU A 73 9.52 5.68 -10.96
N VAL A 74 8.38 6.28 -10.59
CA VAL A 74 8.29 7.13 -9.38
C VAL A 74 8.28 6.31 -8.09
N SER A 75 7.97 5.02 -8.17
CA SER A 75 7.85 4.14 -7.01
C SER A 75 9.22 3.94 -6.34
N GLU A 76 10.31 3.86 -7.11
CA GLU A 76 11.67 3.81 -6.53
C GLU A 76 12.02 5.11 -5.81
N HIS A 77 11.67 6.26 -6.40
CA HIS A 77 11.87 7.57 -5.76
C HIS A 77 11.05 7.72 -4.47
N ALA A 78 9.80 7.28 -4.48
CA ALA A 78 8.93 7.32 -3.30
C ALA A 78 9.44 6.43 -2.17
N LYS A 79 9.96 5.22 -2.48
CA LYS A 79 10.63 4.34 -1.51
C LYS A 79 11.86 4.98 -0.89
N ASN A 80 12.71 5.60 -1.73
CA ASN A 80 13.91 6.29 -1.25
C ASN A 80 13.55 7.47 -0.34
N LEU A 81 12.49 8.21 -0.68
CA LEU A 81 12.00 9.32 0.13
C LEU A 81 11.41 8.84 1.46
N LEU A 82 10.58 7.77 1.44
CA LEU A 82 10.09 7.12 2.68
C LEU A 82 11.24 6.70 3.58
N ASN A 83 12.24 6.03 3.02
CA ASN A 83 13.43 5.61 3.77
C ASN A 83 14.17 6.83 4.36
N TYR A 84 14.32 7.91 3.61
CA TYR A 84 14.94 9.15 4.11
C TYR A 84 14.13 9.79 5.25
N ILE A 85 12.81 9.80 5.18
CA ILE A 85 11.93 10.38 6.21
C ILE A 85 11.94 9.53 7.49
N GLN A 86 11.91 8.20 7.33
CA GLN A 86 11.85 7.25 8.45
C GLN A 86 13.21 7.06 9.12
N ASN A 87 14.29 6.96 8.34
CA ASN A 87 15.62 6.56 8.81
C ASN A 87 16.68 7.67 8.71
N GLY A 88 16.32 8.84 8.18
CA GLY A 88 17.22 9.98 8.05
C GLY A 88 18.23 9.89 6.89
N PRO A 89 19.08 10.93 6.73
CA PRO A 89 20.01 11.07 5.60
C PRO A 89 21.05 9.96 5.46
N SER A 90 21.35 9.23 6.54
CA SER A 90 22.40 8.20 6.57
C SER A 90 21.99 6.88 5.93
N SER A 91 20.71 6.69 5.56
CA SER A 91 20.21 5.44 4.94
C SER A 91 20.28 5.46 3.40
N ALA A 92 20.71 6.57 2.80
CA ALA A 92 20.67 6.76 1.34
C ALA A 92 21.89 6.19 0.57
N ILE A 93 22.81 5.46 1.21
CA ILE A 93 23.95 4.85 0.51
C ILE A 93 24.07 3.37 0.91
N GLY A 94 23.73 2.48 -0.02
CA GLY A 94 24.31 1.14 -0.05
C GLY A 94 23.38 0.00 -0.45
N LYS A 95 23.20 -0.21 -1.75
CA LYS A 95 23.10 -1.60 -2.25
C LYS A 95 24.51 -2.21 -2.21
N THR A 96 24.97 -2.72 -1.07
CA THR A 96 25.89 -3.88 -1.00
C THR A 96 26.07 -4.38 0.44
N SER A 97 25.95 -5.70 0.61
CA SER A 97 26.65 -6.49 1.63
C SER A 97 26.23 -6.34 3.11
N ARG A 98 25.52 -7.36 3.58
CA ARG A 98 25.50 -7.89 4.95
C ARG A 98 26.89 -7.76 5.64
N LYS A 99 27.11 -6.80 6.55
CA LYS A 99 27.99 -6.93 7.74
C LYS A 99 27.85 -5.75 8.72
N LEU A 100 27.62 -6.10 9.99
CA LEU A 100 27.69 -5.34 11.24
C LEU A 100 28.66 -4.14 11.26
N LEU A 101 28.29 -3.02 11.91
CA LEU A 101 29.10 -2.35 12.93
C LEU A 101 28.25 -1.55 13.95
N VAL A 102 28.71 -1.63 15.20
CA VAL A 102 28.17 -1.24 16.51
C VAL A 102 28.29 0.28 16.80
N GLY A 103 27.31 0.86 17.52
CA GLY A 103 27.61 1.75 18.67
C GLY A 103 26.96 3.14 18.77
N ARG A 104 25.92 3.25 19.64
CA ARG A 104 25.59 4.36 20.60
C ARG A 104 25.22 5.76 20.04
N VAL A 105 24.24 6.54 20.53
CA VAL A 105 23.42 6.61 21.75
C VAL A 105 22.02 7.15 21.38
N GLU A 106 21.04 6.71 22.16
CA GLU A 106 19.60 7.01 22.16
C GLU A 106 19.24 8.51 22.18
N THR A 107 18.22 8.87 21.39
CA THR A 107 17.21 9.83 21.85
C THR A 107 15.84 9.19 21.62
N ASP A 108 15.06 9.15 22.69
CA ASP A 108 13.72 8.57 22.79
C ASP A 108 12.78 9.00 21.66
N ARG A 109 12.70 8.18 20.62
CA ARG A 109 11.47 7.96 19.86
C ARG A 109 11.35 6.45 19.80
N LYS A 110 10.26 5.90 20.36
CA LYS A 110 9.91 4.49 20.18
C LYS A 110 10.14 4.14 18.72
N SER A 111 11.18 3.37 18.45
CA SER A 111 11.42 2.81 17.13
C SER A 111 10.14 2.07 16.78
N GLU A 112 9.48 2.45 15.70
CA GLU A 112 8.66 1.48 14.98
C GLU A 112 9.65 0.40 14.54
N GLU A 113 9.79 -0.62 15.37
CA GLU A 113 10.60 -1.80 15.07
C GLU A 113 10.24 -2.24 13.66
N ALA A 114 11.25 -2.44 12.81
CA ALA A 114 11.03 -3.00 11.49
C ALA A 114 10.22 -4.29 11.66
N VAL A 115 8.94 -4.25 11.32
CA VAL A 115 8.06 -5.39 11.53
C VAL A 115 8.47 -6.46 10.56
N GLU A 116 9.12 -7.49 11.09
CA GLU A 116 9.51 -8.67 10.34
C GLU A 116 8.31 -9.62 10.22
N TYR A 117 8.07 -10.05 8.98
CA TYR A 117 7.04 -11.02 8.62
C TYR A 117 7.70 -12.36 8.33
N PHE A 118 7.05 -13.45 8.71
CA PHE A 118 7.59 -14.80 8.57
C PHE A 118 6.67 -15.67 7.71
N PRO A 119 7.20 -16.43 6.73
CA PRO A 119 6.38 -17.35 5.96
C PRO A 119 6.01 -18.55 6.84
N ASP A 120 4.74 -18.88 6.92
CA ASP A 120 4.24 -19.99 7.75
C ASP A 120 3.02 -20.64 7.10
N MET A 121 3.25 -21.38 6.01
CA MET A 121 2.18 -22.03 5.24
C MET A 121 1.29 -22.99 6.06
N PRO A 122 1.79 -23.75 7.05
CA PRO A 122 0.93 -24.60 7.90
C PRO A 122 -0.03 -23.83 8.80
N ALA A 123 0.24 -22.56 9.15
CA ALA A 123 -0.60 -21.79 10.06
C ALA A 123 -1.95 -21.41 9.44
N THR A 124 -2.92 -21.08 10.28
CA THR A 124 -4.18 -20.43 9.85
C THR A 124 -3.88 -19.15 9.06
N HIS A 125 -4.52 -19.00 7.90
CA HIS A 125 -4.40 -17.80 7.06
C HIS A 125 -5.72 -17.06 6.97
N TYR A 126 -5.62 -15.82 6.55
CA TYR A 126 -6.70 -14.93 6.16
C TYR A 126 -6.42 -14.38 4.77
N TYR A 127 -7.47 -14.21 3.98
CA TYR A 127 -7.42 -13.42 2.76
C TYR A 127 -7.80 -11.99 3.12
N VAL A 128 -7.02 -11.02 2.65
CA VAL A 128 -7.26 -9.60 2.92
C VAL A 128 -7.31 -8.86 1.59
N VAL A 129 -8.33 -8.02 1.45
CA VAL A 129 -8.37 -6.98 0.42
C VAL A 129 -8.44 -5.60 1.07
N VAL A 130 -7.48 -4.76 0.74
CA VAL A 130 -7.38 -3.37 1.16
C VAL A 130 -7.92 -2.48 0.05
N VAL A 131 -8.81 -1.56 0.41
CA VAL A 131 -9.47 -0.63 -0.51
C VAL A 131 -9.56 0.76 0.10
N SER A 132 -9.68 1.78 -0.75
CA SER A 132 -10.00 3.14 -0.30
C SER A 132 -11.52 3.37 -0.32
N THR A 133 -12.08 3.86 0.77
CA THR A 133 -13.53 4.15 0.91
C THR A 133 -14.01 5.29 0.01
N THR A 134 -13.11 6.10 -0.55
CA THR A 134 -13.47 7.14 -1.51
C THR A 134 -13.73 6.59 -2.91
N ALA A 135 -13.16 5.43 -3.22
CA ALA A 135 -13.32 4.76 -4.52
C ALA A 135 -14.26 3.56 -4.47
N VAL A 136 -14.41 2.92 -3.31
CA VAL A 136 -15.06 1.61 -3.19
C VAL A 136 -16.14 1.61 -2.11
N ASP A 137 -17.34 1.14 -2.47
CA ASP A 137 -18.41 0.79 -1.54
C ASP A 137 -18.07 -0.53 -0.82
N ILE A 138 -17.67 -0.41 0.44
CA ILE A 138 -17.27 -1.54 1.30
C ILE A 138 -18.41 -2.54 1.47
N GLY A 139 -19.65 -2.06 1.66
CA GLY A 139 -20.81 -2.92 1.87
C GLY A 139 -21.09 -3.78 0.64
N ARG A 140 -21.04 -3.15 -0.54
CA ARG A 140 -21.20 -3.84 -1.82
C ARG A 140 -20.08 -4.85 -2.08
N LEU A 141 -18.82 -4.48 -1.82
CA LEU A 141 -17.70 -5.40 -2.02
C LEU A 141 -17.78 -6.60 -1.07
N LYS A 142 -18.10 -6.38 0.22
CA LYS A 142 -18.34 -7.47 1.17
C LYS A 142 -19.44 -8.40 0.71
N PHE A 143 -20.57 -7.85 0.23
CA PHE A 143 -21.67 -8.66 -0.29
C PHE A 143 -21.25 -9.53 -1.48
N ARG A 144 -20.47 -8.98 -2.42
CA ARG A 144 -19.93 -9.73 -3.57
C ARG A 144 -18.97 -10.84 -3.13
N ILE A 145 -18.09 -10.56 -2.18
CA ILE A 145 -17.18 -11.56 -1.59
C ILE A 145 -17.99 -12.67 -0.91
N SER A 146 -19.02 -12.32 -0.12
CA SER A 146 -19.89 -13.31 0.52
C SER A 146 -20.64 -14.17 -0.50
N ASN A 147 -21.13 -13.60 -1.60
CA ASN A 147 -21.77 -14.38 -2.66
C ASN A 147 -20.78 -15.33 -3.34
N PHE A 148 -19.59 -14.83 -3.68
CA PHE A 148 -18.51 -15.65 -4.24
C PHE A 148 -18.18 -16.84 -3.34
N ASN A 149 -18.11 -16.62 -2.03
CA ASN A 149 -17.87 -17.68 -1.05
C ASN A 149 -18.93 -18.78 -1.14
N VAL A 150 -20.21 -18.39 -1.13
CA VAL A 150 -21.33 -19.34 -1.23
C VAL A 150 -21.35 -20.08 -2.56
N GLU A 151 -20.99 -19.40 -3.66
CA GLU A 151 -21.02 -19.98 -5.00
C GLU A 151 -19.84 -20.92 -5.32
N LYS A 152 -18.66 -20.67 -4.72
CA LYS A 152 -17.41 -21.40 -5.06
C LYS A 152 -16.92 -22.34 -3.95
N PHE A 153 -17.37 -22.13 -2.71
CA PHE A 153 -16.91 -22.83 -1.52
C PHE A 153 -18.13 -23.15 -0.62
N ASP A 154 -19.01 -24.01 -1.13
CA ASP A 154 -20.31 -24.33 -0.52
C ASP A 154 -20.20 -25.21 0.74
N THR A 155 -19.05 -25.82 0.99
CA THR A 155 -18.78 -26.65 2.17
C THR A 155 -18.08 -25.89 3.30
N GLU A 156 -17.52 -24.72 3.01
CA GLU A 156 -16.69 -23.93 3.91
C GLU A 156 -17.48 -22.78 4.52
N VAL A 157 -17.25 -22.53 5.82
CA VAL A 157 -17.89 -21.42 6.54
C VAL A 157 -16.86 -20.32 6.76
N PHE A 158 -16.81 -19.38 5.82
CA PHE A 158 -15.94 -18.21 5.91
C PHE A 158 -16.57 -17.05 6.69
N GLU A 159 -15.77 -16.39 7.53
CA GLU A 159 -16.16 -15.13 8.18
C GLU A 159 -15.64 -13.95 7.35
N VAL A 160 -16.53 -13.07 6.90
CA VAL A 160 -16.17 -11.84 6.17
C VAL A 160 -16.33 -10.62 7.07
N ALA A 161 -15.21 -10.05 7.50
CA ALA A 161 -15.16 -8.88 8.36
C ALA A 161 -14.56 -7.67 7.62
N SER A 162 -14.86 -6.46 8.08
CA SER A 162 -14.21 -5.23 7.60
C SER A 162 -13.70 -4.42 8.77
N SER A 163 -12.56 -3.77 8.58
CA SER A 163 -11.92 -2.97 9.62
C SER A 163 -11.20 -1.77 9.00
N VAL A 164 -11.14 -0.68 9.77
CA VAL A 164 -10.36 0.50 9.38
C VAL A 164 -8.88 0.18 9.55
N LEU A 165 -8.11 0.36 8.49
CA LEU A 165 -6.66 0.25 8.54
C LEU A 165 -6.08 1.59 8.95
N GLU A 166 -6.21 2.60 8.07
CA GLU A 166 -5.72 3.96 8.30
C GLU A 166 -6.48 4.98 7.45
N GLY A 167 -7.02 6.02 8.08
CA GLY A 167 -7.78 7.06 7.38
C GLY A 167 -8.95 6.46 6.58
N GLU A 168 -8.89 6.61 5.26
CA GLU A 168 -9.89 6.11 4.30
C GLU A 168 -9.58 4.69 3.80
N LEU A 169 -8.47 4.10 4.22
CA LEU A 169 -8.14 2.72 3.89
C LEU A 169 -8.88 1.76 4.81
N GLN A 170 -9.62 0.83 4.23
CA GLN A 170 -10.25 -0.28 4.92
C GLN A 170 -9.74 -1.61 4.40
N ALA A 171 -9.62 -2.56 5.32
CA ALA A 171 -9.32 -3.95 5.03
C ALA A 171 -10.59 -4.78 5.20
N ILE A 172 -10.99 -5.49 4.15
CA ILE A 172 -11.97 -6.57 4.20
C ILE A 172 -11.19 -7.88 4.33
N THR A 173 -11.48 -8.63 5.38
CA THR A 173 -10.78 -9.86 5.74
C THR A 173 -11.74 -11.03 5.67
N VAL A 174 -11.35 -12.06 4.93
CA VAL A 174 -12.01 -13.37 4.92
C VAL A 174 -11.17 -14.31 5.78
N LYS A 175 -11.79 -14.91 6.78
CA LYS A 175 -11.13 -15.79 7.76
C LYS A 175 -11.56 -17.24 7.60
N ASN A 176 -10.91 -18.11 8.39
CA ASN A 176 -11.15 -19.55 8.53
C ASN A 176 -10.50 -20.42 7.44
N PHE A 177 -9.34 -20.01 6.91
CA PHE A 177 -8.48 -20.93 6.15
C PHE A 177 -7.60 -21.72 7.11
N ASN A 178 -7.63 -23.05 7.03
CA ASN A 178 -6.86 -23.90 7.95
C ASN A 178 -5.36 -23.73 7.76
N ASN A 179 -4.95 -23.48 6.52
CA ASN A 179 -3.56 -23.33 6.12
C ASN A 179 -3.41 -22.40 4.90
N GLY A 180 -2.18 -22.07 4.57
CA GLY A 180 -1.83 -21.20 3.44
C GLY A 180 -2.16 -21.82 2.08
N LYS A 181 -2.23 -23.15 1.97
CA LYS A 181 -2.62 -23.82 0.72
C LYS A 181 -4.09 -23.57 0.40
N GLU A 182 -4.99 -23.77 1.37
CA GLU A 182 -6.40 -23.42 1.23
C GLU A 182 -6.59 -21.93 0.92
N GLY A 183 -5.85 -21.08 1.65
CA GLY A 183 -5.87 -19.64 1.41
C GLY A 183 -5.39 -19.25 0.01
N MET A 184 -4.37 -19.91 -0.52
CA MET A 184 -3.89 -19.66 -1.89
C MET A 184 -4.89 -20.14 -2.94
N SER A 185 -5.50 -21.31 -2.77
CA SER A 185 -6.59 -21.76 -3.66
C SER A 185 -7.73 -20.74 -3.71
N TYR A 186 -8.11 -20.19 -2.55
CA TYR A 186 -9.10 -19.11 -2.48
C TYR A 186 -8.63 -17.83 -3.17
N PHE A 187 -7.39 -17.40 -2.92
CA PHE A 187 -6.79 -16.22 -3.53
C PHE A 187 -6.79 -16.34 -5.06
N GLU A 188 -6.39 -17.50 -5.61
CA GLU A 188 -6.41 -17.73 -7.06
C GLU A 188 -7.83 -17.70 -7.62
N ALA A 189 -8.78 -18.38 -6.96
CA ALA A 189 -10.16 -18.44 -7.40
C ALA A 189 -10.84 -17.04 -7.42
N ILE A 190 -10.65 -16.24 -6.37
CA ILE A 190 -11.26 -14.91 -6.28
C ILE A 190 -10.61 -13.91 -7.23
N THR A 191 -9.31 -14.08 -7.52
CA THR A 191 -8.59 -13.25 -8.51
C THR A 191 -9.04 -13.57 -9.93
N ALA A 192 -9.33 -14.83 -10.21
CA ALA A 192 -9.80 -15.28 -11.52
C ALA A 192 -11.27 -14.89 -11.78
N ASP A 193 -12.04 -14.52 -10.76
CA ASP A 193 -13.44 -14.16 -10.88
C ASP A 193 -13.62 -12.65 -11.14
N PRO A 194 -13.98 -12.23 -12.37
CA PRO A 194 -14.14 -10.81 -12.69
C PRO A 194 -15.36 -10.20 -12.00
N THR A 195 -16.30 -11.01 -11.50
CA THR A 195 -17.57 -10.57 -10.93
C THR A 195 -17.46 -10.07 -9.50
N VAL A 196 -16.34 -10.35 -8.80
CA VAL A 196 -16.12 -9.86 -7.43
C VAL A 196 -15.60 -8.42 -7.42
N PHE A 197 -14.76 -8.08 -8.41
CA PHE A 197 -14.12 -6.75 -8.53
C PHE A 197 -14.59 -5.95 -9.75
N ALA A 198 -15.58 -6.43 -10.53
CA ALA A 198 -16.16 -5.68 -11.64
C ALA A 198 -16.47 -4.21 -11.28
N GLY A 199 -16.09 -3.31 -12.19
CA GLY A 199 -16.20 -1.86 -12.01
C GLY A 199 -15.06 -1.22 -11.22
N MET A 200 -14.14 -2.00 -10.65
CA MET A 200 -12.95 -1.52 -9.96
C MET A 200 -11.73 -1.66 -10.87
N LYS A 201 -10.80 -0.71 -10.78
CA LYS A 201 -9.49 -0.80 -11.42
C LYS A 201 -8.56 -1.59 -10.51
N GLU A 202 -7.53 -2.21 -11.08
CA GLU A 202 -6.46 -2.86 -10.31
C GLU A 202 -5.77 -1.89 -9.33
N THR A 203 -5.82 -0.59 -9.58
CA THR A 203 -5.28 0.44 -8.67
C THR A 203 -6.15 0.73 -7.45
N ASP A 204 -7.42 0.29 -7.45
CA ASP A 204 -8.40 0.65 -6.44
C ASP A 204 -8.39 -0.30 -5.23
N TYR A 205 -7.71 -1.44 -5.38
CA TYR A 205 -7.61 -2.46 -4.33
C TYR A 205 -6.25 -3.16 -4.33
N ARG A 206 -5.82 -3.66 -3.18
CA ARG A 206 -4.70 -4.61 -3.06
C ARG A 206 -5.16 -5.80 -2.27
N GLN A 207 -4.78 -6.98 -2.72
CA GLN A 207 -5.16 -8.24 -2.10
C GLN A 207 -3.92 -9.08 -1.82
N PHE A 208 -3.97 -9.84 -0.74
CA PHE A 208 -2.88 -10.72 -0.33
C PHE A 208 -3.39 -11.78 0.66
N LEU A 209 -2.63 -12.87 0.78
CA LEU A 209 -2.82 -13.85 1.83
C LEU A 209 -1.90 -13.54 3.02
N ILE A 210 -2.39 -13.77 4.23
CA ILE A 210 -1.66 -13.47 5.46
C ILE A 210 -1.92 -14.47 6.57
N SER A 211 -0.85 -14.98 7.19
CA SER A 211 -0.97 -15.85 8.35
C SER A 211 -1.54 -15.06 9.54
N LYS A 212 -2.20 -15.75 10.47
CA LYS A 212 -2.77 -15.14 11.68
C LYS A 212 -1.76 -14.31 12.48
N ASP A 213 -0.52 -14.78 12.58
CA ASP A 213 0.56 -14.10 13.29
C ASP A 213 1.01 -12.83 12.54
N ASN A 214 1.22 -12.94 11.23
CA ASN A 214 1.55 -11.79 10.40
C ASN A 214 0.41 -10.77 10.35
N TYR A 215 -0.85 -11.21 10.44
CA TYR A 215 -2.00 -10.32 10.51
C TYR A 215 -1.93 -9.42 11.75
N THR A 216 -1.60 -10.00 12.90
CA THR A 216 -1.42 -9.23 14.14
C THR A 216 -0.29 -8.21 14.02
N ARG A 217 0.80 -8.58 13.32
CA ARG A 217 1.95 -7.69 13.05
C ARG A 217 1.58 -6.58 12.05
N PHE A 218 0.87 -6.94 10.99
CA PHE A 218 0.40 -6.03 9.95
C PHE A 218 -0.49 -4.93 10.52
N TYR A 219 -1.42 -5.26 11.42
CA TYR A 219 -2.30 -4.25 12.04
C TYR A 219 -1.58 -3.27 12.98
N LYS A 220 -0.36 -3.60 13.45
CA LYS A 220 0.46 -2.67 14.24
C LYS A 220 1.16 -1.61 13.39
N ASN A 221 1.65 -2.00 12.21
CA ASN A 221 2.42 -1.14 11.30
C ASN A 221 1.56 -0.50 10.21
N LYS A 222 0.51 -1.19 9.76
CA LYS A 222 -0.43 -0.75 8.70
C LYS A 222 0.22 -0.50 7.34
N ASN A 223 1.49 -0.88 7.18
CA ASN A 223 2.21 -0.77 5.92
C ASN A 223 1.80 -1.88 4.94
N VAL A 224 0.78 -1.56 4.14
CA VAL A 224 0.24 -2.42 3.06
C VAL A 224 1.32 -2.79 2.06
N PHE A 225 2.16 -1.83 1.68
CA PHE A 225 3.19 -2.02 0.67
C PHE A 225 4.24 -3.03 1.10
N GLN A 226 4.78 -2.88 2.32
CA GLN A 226 5.76 -3.81 2.88
C GLN A 226 5.23 -5.24 2.92
N TYR A 227 3.96 -5.41 3.31
CA TYR A 227 3.35 -6.74 3.37
C TYR A 227 3.15 -7.34 1.96
N ILE A 228 2.75 -6.54 0.97
CA ILE A 228 2.63 -7.01 -0.41
C ILE A 228 3.97 -7.49 -0.96
N GLN A 229 5.06 -6.78 -0.68
CA GLN A 229 6.39 -7.23 -1.10
C GLN A 229 6.74 -8.58 -0.48
N PHE A 230 6.51 -8.73 0.82
CA PHE A 230 6.69 -10.00 1.52
C PHE A 230 5.82 -11.12 0.91
N PHE A 231 4.54 -10.84 0.63
CA PHE A 231 3.62 -11.80 0.01
C PHE A 231 4.09 -12.22 -1.39
N GLN A 232 4.47 -11.27 -2.24
CA GLN A 232 4.99 -11.56 -3.58
C GLN A 232 6.24 -12.44 -3.53
N GLU A 233 7.16 -12.16 -2.61
CA GLU A 233 8.42 -12.91 -2.49
C GLU A 233 8.24 -14.32 -1.93
N ASN A 234 7.29 -14.51 -1.01
CA ASN A 234 7.17 -15.76 -0.25
C ASN A 234 6.02 -16.67 -0.69
N TYR A 235 4.98 -16.13 -1.34
CA TYR A 235 3.78 -16.87 -1.74
C TYR A 235 3.63 -16.99 -3.27
N LEU A 236 4.02 -15.96 -4.03
CA LEU A 236 3.78 -15.92 -5.49
C LEU A 236 4.97 -16.36 -6.36
N LYS A 237 6.19 -16.43 -5.80
CA LYS A 237 7.41 -16.84 -6.52
C LYS A 237 7.75 -18.33 -6.39
N GLN A 238 6.81 -19.16 -5.94
CA GLN A 238 7.01 -20.60 -5.77
C GLN A 238 6.78 -21.36 -7.07
#